data_AF-A0A5C8NWZ7-F1
#
_entry.id   AF-A0A5C8NWZ7-F1
#
_cell.length_a   1.000
_cell.length_b   1.000
_cell.length_c   1.000
_cell.angle_alpha   90.00
_cell.angle_beta   90.00
_cell.angle_gamma   90.00
#
_symmetry.space_group_name_H-M   'P 1'
#
loop_
_entity.id
_entity.type
_entity.pdbx_description
1 polymer ?
#
loop_
_entity_poly.entity_id
_entity_poly.type
_entity_poly.pdbx_seq_one_letter_code
_entity_poly.pdbx_strand_id
1 'polypeptide(L)' 'MRNLKTQAVIYAIMGVLFLYFAIQRANEIGTIWNWQTLIFAGVATLDFGLSIKFIRIHLHHKNNKKE' A
#
# COMPACT_ATOMS: atom_id res chain seq x y z
N MET A 1 -11.01 20.47 4.40
CA MET A 1 -9.62 20.08 4.07
C MET A 1 -9.43 18.61 4.41
N ARG A 2 -9.15 17.74 3.43
CA ARG A 2 -9.08 16.28 3.61
C ARG A 2 -7.77 15.91 4.30
N ASN A 3 -7.82 15.34 5.51
CA ASN A 3 -6.64 15.05 6.33
C ASN A 3 -5.72 14.01 5.66
N LEU A 4 -4.56 14.46 5.17
CA LEU A 4 -3.54 13.63 4.48
C LEU A 4 -3.10 12.42 5.30
N LYS A 5 -3.09 12.52 6.64
CA LYS A 5 -2.73 11.44 7.55
C LYS A 5 -3.73 10.27 7.48
N THR A 6 -5.02 10.58 7.49
CA THR A 6 -6.09 9.58 7.45
C THR A 6 -6.07 8.83 6.11
N GLN A 7 -5.83 9.55 5.01
CA GLN A 7 -5.70 8.95 3.68
C GLN A 7 -4.50 8.00 3.62
N ALA A 8 -3.33 8.40 4.13
CA ALA A 8 -2.14 7.54 4.15
C ALA A 8 -2.37 6.23 4.94
N VAL A 9 -3.05 6.30 6.08
CA VAL A 9 -3.40 5.10 6.87
C VAL A 9 -4.37 4.19 6.12
N ILE A 10 -5.39 4.76 5.46
CA ILE A 10 -6.35 3.99 4.67
C ILE A 10 -5.66 3.27 3.51
N TYR A 11 -4.79 3.96 2.75
CA TYR A 11 -4.04 3.34 1.65
C TYR A 11 -3.08 2.25 2.15
N ALA A 12 -2.43 2.45 3.30
CA ALA A 12 -1.57 1.42 3.90
C ALA A 12 -2.35 0.17 4.30
N ILE A 13 -3.51 0.33 4.95
CA ILE A 13 -4.36 -0.80 5.35
C ILE A 13 -4.93 -1.52 4.12
N MET A 14 -5.37 -0.77 3.10
CA MET A 14 -5.86 -1.36 1.85
C MET A 14 -4.77 -2.15 1.13
N GLY A 15 -3.55 -1.62 1.03
CA GLY A 15 -2.42 -2.35 0.43
C GLY A 15 -2.10 -3.66 1.14
N VAL A 16 -2.15 -3.68 2.49
CA VAL A 16 -1.97 -4.91 3.28
C VAL A 16 -3.09 -5.91 3.04
N LEU A 17 -4.34 -5.45 2.95
CA LEU A 17 -5.49 -6.33 2.64
C LEU A 17 -5.38 -6.94 1.25
N PHE A 18 -5.03 -6.16 0.23
CA PHE A 18 -4.82 -6.68 -1.12
C PHE A 18 -3.66 -7.66 -1.19
N LEU A 19 -2.58 -7.42 -0.43
CA LEU A 19 -1.47 -8.36 -0.32
C LEU A 19 -1.91 -9.69 0.34
N TYR A 20 -2.72 -9.62 1.40
CA TYR A 20 -3.29 -10.81 2.04
C TYR A 20 -4.14 -11.64 1.06
N PHE A 21 -5.02 -10.99 0.29
CA PHE A 21 -5.80 -11.67 -0.73
C PHE A 21 -4.93 -12.27 -1.83
N ALA A 22 -3.87 -11.57 -2.28
CA ALA A 22 -2.94 -12.11 -3.26
C ALA A 22 -2.28 -13.41 -2.77
N ILE A 23 -1.81 -13.43 -1.52
CA ILE A 23 -1.18 -14.61 -0.90
C ILE A 23 -2.20 -15.75 -0.74
N GLN A 24 -3.40 -15.44 -0.27
CA GLN A 24 -4.47 -16.43 -0.12
C GLN A 24 -4.80 -17.09 -1.45
N ARG A 25 -4.97 -16.31 -2.52
CA ARG A 25 -5.25 -16.83 -3.87
C ARG A 25 -4.10 -17.64 -4.44
N ALA A 26 -2.86 -17.21 -4.21
CA ALA A 26 -1.68 -17.96 -4.60
C ALA A 26 -1.61 -19.34 -3.92
N ASN A 27 -1.96 -19.40 -2.63
CA ASN A 27 -1.96 -20.64 -1.85
C ASN A 27 -3.13 -21.56 -2.23
N GLU A 28 -4.34 -21.03 -2.44
CA GLU A 28 -5.52 -21.83 -2.83
C GLU A 28 -5.32 -22.52 -4.18
N ILE A 29 -4.69 -21.84 -5.13
CA ILE A 29 -4.52 -22.32 -6.51
C ILE A 29 -3.14 -23.03 -6.69
N GLY A 30 -2.26 -22.95 -5.68
CA GLY A 30 -0.91 -23.51 -5.72
C GLY A 30 0.01 -22.83 -6.74
N THR A 31 -0.35 -21.65 -7.24
CA THR A 31 0.39 -20.95 -8.29
C THR A 31 0.26 -19.43 -8.16
N ILE A 32 1.41 -18.76 -8.21
CA ILE A 32 1.51 -17.29 -8.20
C ILE A 32 1.24 -16.64 -9.56
N TRP A 33 1.31 -17.41 -10.64
CA TRP A 33 1.14 -16.95 -12.03
C TRP A 33 -0.32 -16.78 -12.47
N ASN A 34 -1.26 -16.79 -11.53
CA ASN A 34 -2.66 -16.55 -11.83
C ASN A 34 -2.91 -15.05 -12.07
N TRP A 35 -3.72 -14.73 -13.08
CA TRP A 35 -4.07 -13.34 -13.43
C TRP A 35 -4.68 -12.56 -12.25
N GLN A 36 -5.49 -13.20 -11.41
CA GLN A 36 -6.07 -12.56 -10.22
C GLN A 36 -5.00 -12.20 -9.18
N THR A 37 -4.08 -13.13 -8.91
CA THR A 37 -2.96 -12.92 -7.97
C THR A 37 -2.06 -11.78 -8.46
N LEU A 38 -1.77 -11.72 -9.76
CA LEU A 38 -0.97 -10.65 -10.36
C LEU A 38 -1.65 -9.28 -10.23
N ILE A 39 -2.97 -9.20 -10.42
CA ILE A 39 -3.70 -7.94 -10.22
C ILE A 39 -3.66 -7.51 -8.75
N PHE A 40 -3.95 -8.42 -7.82
CA PHE A 40 -3.91 -8.08 -6.39
C PHE A 40 -2.51 -7.66 -5.93
N ALA A 41 -1.46 -8.35 -6.39
CA ALA A 41 -0.08 -8.00 -6.11
C ALA A 41 0.32 -6.64 -6.74
N GLY A 42 -0.14 -6.38 -7.97
CA GLY A 42 0.08 -5.11 -8.65
C GLY A 42 -0.57 -3.93 -7.92
N VAL A 43 -1.85 -4.08 -7.55
CA VAL A 43 -2.60 -3.06 -6.78
C VAL A 43 -1.94 -2.84 -5.41
N ALA A 44 -1.61 -3.91 -4.69
CA ALA A 44 -0.92 -3.80 -3.41
C ALA A 44 0.42 -3.03 -3.54
N THR A 45 1.18 -3.27 -4.61
CA THR A 45 2.45 -2.55 -4.87
C THR A 45 2.23 -1.05 -5.07
N LEU A 46 1.17 -0.66 -5.78
CA LEU A 46 0.80 0.75 -5.95
C LEU A 46 0.40 1.40 -4.61
N ASP A 47 -0.41 0.71 -3.80
CA ASP A 47 -0.83 1.18 -2.47
C ASP A 47 0.36 1.35 -1.50
N PHE A 48 1.31 0.42 -1.53
CA PHE A 48 2.56 0.53 -0.77
C PHE A 48 3.43 1.69 -1.27
N GLY A 49 3.56 1.86 -2.58
CA GLY A 49 4.30 2.99 -3.17
C GLY A 49 3.72 4.35 -2.76
N LEU A 50 2.39 4.47 -2.76
CA LEU A 50 1.69 5.67 -2.27
C LEU A 50 1.91 5.87 -0.77
N SER A 51 1.86 4.81 0.03
CA SER A 51 2.13 4.87 1.47
C SER A 51 3.56 5.34 1.76
N ILE A 52 4.56 4.82 1.05
CA ILE A 52 5.96 5.27 1.15
C ILE A 52 6.07 6.76 0.78
N LYS A 53 5.40 7.20 -0.29
CA LYS A 53 5.38 8.61 -0.70
C LYS A 53 4.79 9.50 0.41
N PHE A 54 3.71 9.10 1.04
CA PHE A 54 3.11 9.83 2.16
C PHE A 54 4.04 9.88 3.39
N ILE A 55 4.71 8.78 3.73
CA ILE A 55 5.72 8.76 4.80
C ILE A 55 6.85 9.74 4.48
N ARG A 56 7.37 9.73 3.25
CA ARG A 56 8.43 10.66 2.82
C ARG A 56 8.00 12.11 2.92
N ILE A 57 6.78 12.45 2.51
CA ILE A 57 6.21 13.80 2.64
C ILE A 57 6.08 14.20 4.12
N HIS A 58 5.66 13.28 4.99
CA HIS A 58 5.53 13.53 6.42
C HIS A 58 6.91 13.77 7.08
N LEU A 59 7.92 12.97 6.72
CA LEU A 59 9.29 13.14 7.19
C LEU A 59 9.89 14.47 6.71
N HIS A 60 9.66 14.84 5.45
CA HIS A 60 10.10 16.13 4.90
C HIS A 60 9.45 17.32 5.62
N HIS A 61 8.14 17.26 5.90
CA HIS A 61 7.46 18.30 6.67
C HIS A 61 7.93 18.40 8.13
N LYS A 62 8.47 17.32 8.70
CA LYS A 62 9.02 17.33 10.07
C LYS A 62 10.39 17.99 10.13
N ASN A 63 11.20 17.91 9.07
CA ASN A 63 12.49 18.59 8.99
C ASN A 63 12.34 20.09 8.74
N ASN A 64 11.42 20.51 7.89
CA ASN A 64 11.20 21.94 7.57
C ASN A 64 10.45 22.74 8.67
N LYS A 65 10.09 22.10 9.80
CA LYS A 65 9.52 22.79 10.98
C LYS A 65 10.52 22.88 12.15
N LYS A 66 11.75 22.44 11.92
CA LYS A 66 12.87 22.52 12.88
C LYS A 66 13.88 23.61 12.53
N GLU A 67 13.64 24.36 11.46
CA GLU A 67 14.22 25.68 11.19
C GLU A 67 13.12 26.73 11.38
#